data_AF-A0A2N9N4P6-F1
#
_entry.id   AF-A0A2N9N4P6-F1
#
_cell.length_a   1.000
_cell.length_b   1.000
_cell.length_c   1.000
_cell.angle_alpha   90.00
_cell.angle_beta   90.00
_cell.angle_gamma   90.00
#
_symmetry.space_group_name_H-M   'P 1'
#
loop_
_entity.id
_entity.type
_entity.pdbx_description
1 polymer ?
#
loop_
_entity_poly.entity_id
_entity_poly.type
_entity_poly.pdbx_seq_one_letter_code
_entity_poly.pdbx_strand_id
1 'polypeptide(L)'
;MSDRKYRQRGYQDSGAGAKREKEPEKPAAAKRENTFGPRPINMPGTRTVSRCAECGALLQNLTDPVGQCPKCGFDLHACKQCEHFDPSSRFECNQPIPARISPKDKRNDCSLYSIRVMVEKETSSKGSQRPNDARAAFDNLFKD
;
A
#
# COMPACT_ATOMS: atom_id res chain seq x y z
N MET A 1 58.75 -32.41 0.30
CA MET A 1 58.39 -31.25 -0.54
C MET A 1 56.92 -31.41 -0.91
N SER A 2 55.90 -30.68 -0.46
CA SER A 2 55.77 -29.43 0.30
C SER A 2 54.42 -29.48 1.02
N ASP A 3 54.45 -29.28 2.34
CA ASP A 3 53.29 -28.94 3.17
C ASP A 3 52.61 -27.68 2.60
N ARG A 4 51.34 -27.78 2.22
CA ARG A 4 50.54 -26.63 1.76
C ARG A 4 49.27 -26.52 2.61
N LYS A 5 49.43 -25.75 3.69
CA LYS A 5 48.49 -25.39 4.77
C LYS A 5 47.24 -24.60 4.33
N TYR A 6 46.84 -24.63 3.05
CA TYR A 6 45.63 -23.92 2.61
C TYR A 6 45.03 -24.54 1.34
N ARG A 7 43.94 -25.30 1.52
CA ARG A 7 43.01 -25.63 0.45
C ARG A 7 41.82 -24.68 0.59
N GLN A 8 41.75 -23.67 -0.29
CA GLN A 8 40.58 -22.80 -0.39
C GLN A 8 39.37 -23.66 -0.79
N ARG A 9 38.37 -23.74 0.08
CA ARG A 9 37.07 -24.34 -0.26
C ARG A 9 36.30 -23.30 -1.07
N GLY A 10 36.33 -23.42 -2.39
CA GLY A 10 35.71 -22.49 -3.31
C GLY A 10 34.19 -22.64 -3.36
N TYR A 11 33.52 -21.54 -3.72
CA TYR A 11 32.06 -21.36 -3.83
C TYR A 11 31.32 -22.33 -4.78
N GLN A 12 32.01 -23.30 -5.38
CA GLN A 12 31.42 -24.28 -6.30
C GLN A 12 31.31 -25.69 -5.69
N ASP A 13 31.72 -25.89 -4.43
CA ASP A 13 31.70 -27.19 -3.73
C ASP A 13 30.33 -27.53 -3.09
N SER A 14 29.24 -26.92 -3.58
CA SER A 14 27.87 -27.21 -3.12
C SER A 14 27.05 -27.89 -4.22
N GLY A 15 27.59 -29.00 -4.73
CA GLY A 15 26.84 -29.97 -5.53
C GLY A 15 26.65 -31.26 -4.75
N ALA A 16 25.57 -31.38 -3.98
CA ALA A 16 24.79 -32.63 -3.78
C ALA A 16 23.82 -32.52 -2.58
N GLY A 17 22.53 -32.43 -2.89
CA GLY A 17 21.42 -33.10 -2.19
C GLY A 17 21.28 -32.97 -0.66
N ALA A 18 20.41 -32.06 -0.21
CA ALA A 18 19.58 -32.30 0.97
C ALA A 18 18.24 -31.58 0.81
N LYS A 19 17.15 -32.34 0.88
CA LYS A 19 15.76 -31.87 0.75
C LYS A 19 15.48 -30.80 1.82
N ARG A 20 15.00 -29.63 1.39
CA ARG A 20 14.56 -28.54 2.26
C ARG A 20 13.19 -28.92 2.81
N GLU A 21 13.16 -29.57 3.97
CA GLU A 21 11.93 -29.78 4.73
C GLU A 21 11.44 -28.42 5.24
N LYS A 22 10.17 -28.09 4.95
CA LYS A 22 9.52 -26.85 5.39
C LYS A 22 9.37 -26.89 6.92
N GLU A 23 10.10 -26.04 7.63
CA GLU A 23 9.82 -25.74 9.04
C GLU A 23 8.40 -25.16 9.18
N PRO A 24 7.61 -25.60 10.17
CA PRO A 24 6.32 -25.00 10.47
C PRO A 24 6.50 -23.58 11.05
N GLU A 25 5.68 -22.65 10.57
CA GLU A 25 5.67 -21.24 10.99
C GLU A 25 5.45 -21.13 12.51
N LYS A 26 6.45 -20.61 13.23
CA LYS A 26 6.36 -20.35 14.67
C LYS A 26 5.38 -19.19 14.91
N PRO A 27 4.46 -19.30 15.90
CA PRO A 27 3.58 -18.19 16.24
C PRO A 27 4.39 -17.01 16.76
N ALA A 28 3.93 -15.80 16.43
CA ALA A 28 4.58 -14.52 16.70
C ALA A 28 5.14 -14.45 18.14
N ALA A 29 6.45 -14.26 18.24
CA ALA A 29 7.15 -14.18 19.51
C ALA A 29 6.55 -13.09 20.40
N ALA A 30 6.16 -13.47 21.62
CA ALA A 30 5.71 -12.55 22.66
C ALA A 30 6.73 -11.41 22.84
N LYS A 31 6.22 -10.17 22.91
CA LYS A 31 7.01 -8.94 23.02
C LYS A 31 7.94 -9.03 24.22
N ARG A 32 9.22 -9.22 23.96
CA ARG A 32 10.28 -9.03 24.94
C ARG A 32 10.34 -7.54 25.24
N GLU A 33 10.11 -7.16 26.49
CA GLU A 33 10.29 -5.81 26.96
C GLU A 33 11.78 -5.48 26.93
N ASN A 34 12.23 -4.93 25.79
CA ASN A 34 13.61 -4.52 25.60
C ASN A 34 13.81 -3.20 26.36
N THR A 35 14.16 -3.28 27.63
CA THR A 35 14.47 -2.14 28.50
C THR A 35 15.81 -1.46 28.14
N PHE A 36 16.59 -2.01 27.20
CA PHE A 36 17.81 -1.39 26.67
C PHE A 36 17.83 -1.45 25.13
N GLY A 37 17.36 -0.36 24.50
CA GLY A 37 17.41 -0.14 23.05
C GLY A 37 16.46 1.00 22.62
N PRO A 38 16.67 1.63 21.45
CA PRO A 38 15.71 2.62 20.93
C PRO A 38 14.35 1.94 20.74
N ARG A 39 13.29 2.57 21.27
CA ARG A 39 11.92 2.02 21.19
C ARG A 39 11.57 1.75 19.72
N PRO A 40 10.99 0.58 19.39
CA PRO A 40 10.56 0.32 18.02
C PRO A 40 9.51 1.36 17.62
N ILE A 41 9.79 2.12 16.56
CA ILE A 41 8.86 3.11 16.01
C ILE A 41 7.68 2.34 15.43
N ASN A 42 6.47 2.63 15.93
CA ASN A 42 5.25 2.11 15.34
C ASN A 42 5.03 2.81 13.99
N MET A 43 5.35 2.13 12.88
CA MET A 43 5.03 2.65 11.55
C MET A 43 3.51 2.60 11.34
N PRO A 44 2.86 3.75 11.01
CA PRO A 44 1.44 3.74 10.69
C PRO A 44 1.18 2.83 9.49
N GLY A 45 0.03 2.16 9.50
CA GLY A 45 -0.42 1.31 8.40
C GLY A 45 -0.52 2.09 7.09
N THR A 46 -0.55 1.39 5.97
CA THR A 46 -0.84 1.96 4.65
C THR A 46 -2.19 1.42 4.16
N ARG A 47 -2.99 2.29 3.56
CA ARG A 47 -4.27 1.91 2.92
C ARG A 47 -4.32 2.39 1.48
N THR A 48 -4.85 1.56 0.61
CA THR A 48 -5.17 1.93 -0.77
C THR A 48 -6.50 2.65 -0.80
N VAL A 49 -6.54 3.86 -1.35
CA VAL A 49 -7.76 4.66 -1.52
C VAL A 49 -7.87 5.18 -2.94
N SER A 50 -9.08 5.23 -3.46
CA SER A 50 -9.43 5.96 -4.68
C SER A 50 -10.24 7.20 -4.31
N ARG A 51 -10.05 8.29 -5.06
CA ARG A 51 -10.74 9.57 -4.85
C ARG A 51 -11.37 10.02 -6.16
N CYS A 52 -12.54 10.63 -6.08
CA CYS A 52 -13.18 11.25 -7.25
C CYS A 52 -12.35 12.44 -7.75
N ALA A 53 -12.09 12.49 -9.06
CA ALA A 53 -11.33 13.55 -9.70
C ALA A 53 -12.03 14.92 -9.66
N GLU A 54 -13.36 14.94 -9.57
CA GLU A 54 -14.14 16.18 -9.59
C GLU A 54 -14.34 16.76 -8.17
N CYS A 55 -14.76 15.94 -7.20
CA CYS A 55 -15.12 16.42 -5.86
C CYS A 55 -14.17 15.98 -4.73
N GLY A 56 -13.15 15.15 -5.03
CA GLY A 56 -12.17 14.66 -4.06
C GLY A 56 -12.70 13.67 -3.01
N ALA A 57 -13.97 13.25 -3.11
CA ALA A 57 -14.57 12.29 -2.18
C ALA A 57 -13.86 10.93 -2.23
N LEU A 58 -13.68 10.32 -1.06
CA LEU A 58 -13.10 8.99 -0.93
C LEU A 58 -14.10 7.92 -1.42
N LEU A 59 -13.63 7.03 -2.29
CA LEU A 59 -14.38 5.92 -2.89
C LEU A 59 -14.00 4.61 -2.19
N GLN A 60 -14.24 4.53 -0.88
CA GLN A 60 -13.74 3.42 -0.04
C GLN A 60 -14.39 2.06 -0.32
N ASN A 61 -15.59 2.03 -0.89
CA ASN A 61 -16.42 0.82 -1.02
C ASN A 61 -16.88 0.54 -2.45
N LEU A 62 -16.12 1.00 -3.45
CA LEU A 62 -16.51 0.79 -4.83
C LEU A 62 -16.06 -0.59 -5.28
N THR A 63 -16.99 -1.55 -5.29
CA THR A 63 -16.75 -2.91 -5.81
C THR A 63 -16.48 -2.88 -7.31
N ASP A 64 -17.12 -1.96 -8.04
CA ASP A 64 -17.01 -1.83 -9.49
C ASP A 64 -16.56 -0.41 -9.90
N PRO A 65 -15.55 -0.27 -10.77
CA PRO A 65 -15.00 1.01 -11.18
C PRO A 65 -15.86 1.74 -12.24
N VAL A 66 -17.08 1.24 -12.49
CA VAL A 66 -17.98 1.66 -13.58
C VAL A 66 -19.17 2.50 -13.08
N GLY A 67 -19.25 2.76 -11.78
CA GLY A 67 -20.34 3.52 -11.16
C GLY A 67 -20.21 5.05 -11.24
N GLN A 68 -21.11 5.73 -10.56
CA GLN A 68 -21.07 7.18 -10.34
C GLN A 68 -20.59 7.51 -8.93
N CYS A 69 -19.99 8.68 -8.76
CA CYS A 69 -19.61 9.17 -7.45
C CYS A 69 -20.86 9.44 -6.60
N PRO A 70 -20.96 8.92 -5.36
CA PRO A 70 -22.13 9.12 -4.51
C PRO A 70 -22.32 10.57 -4.02
N LYS A 71 -21.29 11.42 -4.16
CA LYS A 71 -21.32 12.81 -3.68
C LYS A 71 -21.70 13.81 -4.77
N CYS A 72 -21.15 13.66 -5.98
CA CYS A 72 -21.34 14.63 -7.07
C CYS A 72 -21.96 14.04 -8.34
N GLY A 73 -22.20 12.72 -8.40
CA GLY A 73 -22.75 12.05 -9.59
C GLY A 73 -21.77 11.91 -10.76
N PHE A 74 -20.49 12.26 -10.57
CA PHE A 74 -19.47 12.13 -11.63
C PHE A 74 -19.27 10.67 -12.02
N ASP A 75 -19.28 10.39 -13.32
CA ASP A 75 -19.03 9.05 -13.86
C ASP A 75 -17.58 8.65 -13.58
N LEU A 76 -17.39 7.55 -12.85
CA LEU A 76 -16.05 7.13 -12.45
C LEU A 76 -15.31 6.50 -13.62
N HIS A 77 -16.01 5.90 -14.58
CA HIS A 77 -15.43 5.41 -15.83
C HIS A 77 -15.17 6.53 -16.84
N ALA A 78 -14.35 7.50 -16.46
CA ALA A 78 -13.97 8.66 -17.26
C ALA A 78 -12.44 8.79 -17.38
N CYS A 79 -11.95 9.43 -18.44
CA CYS A 79 -10.49 9.58 -18.65
C CYS A 79 -9.83 10.31 -17.47
N LYS A 80 -10.48 11.34 -16.90
CA LYS A 80 -9.98 12.06 -15.73
C LYS A 80 -9.74 11.19 -14.49
N GLN A 81 -10.48 10.09 -14.35
CA GLN A 81 -10.42 9.18 -13.21
C GLN A 81 -9.44 8.01 -13.43
N CYS A 82 -8.89 7.90 -14.65
CA CYS A 82 -8.00 6.83 -15.05
C CYS A 82 -6.59 7.02 -14.48
N GLU A 83 -5.92 5.93 -14.10
CA GLU A 83 -4.52 5.94 -13.68
C GLU A 83 -3.57 6.36 -14.82
N HIS A 84 -3.92 6.01 -16.06
CA HIS A 84 -3.11 6.24 -17.25
C HIS A 84 -3.30 7.61 -17.90
N PHE A 85 -4.11 8.49 -17.30
CA PHE A 85 -4.35 9.83 -17.82
C PHE A 85 -3.14 10.72 -17.60
N ASP A 86 -2.54 11.17 -18.70
CA ASP A 86 -1.40 12.10 -18.69
C ASP A 86 -1.61 13.21 -19.72
N PRO A 87 -1.87 14.47 -19.30
CA PRO A 87 -2.02 15.66 -20.16
C PRO A 87 -0.90 15.86 -21.19
N SER A 88 0.31 15.36 -20.92
CA SER A 88 1.51 15.62 -21.72
C SER A 88 1.70 14.61 -22.86
N SER A 89 0.97 13.49 -22.83
CA SER A 89 1.11 12.38 -23.76
C SER A 89 0.19 12.52 -24.98
N ARG A 90 0.47 11.77 -26.05
CA ARG A 90 -0.40 11.74 -27.24
C ARG A 90 -1.79 11.25 -26.85
N PHE A 91 -2.82 11.99 -27.26
CA PHE A 91 -4.22 11.77 -26.87
C PHE A 91 -4.50 11.87 -25.36
N GLU A 92 -3.54 12.41 -24.61
CA GLU A 92 -3.51 12.55 -23.16
C GLU A 92 -3.77 11.22 -22.41
N CYS A 93 -3.16 10.14 -22.89
CA CYS A 93 -3.13 8.82 -22.28
C CYS A 93 -1.74 8.17 -22.48
N ASN A 94 -1.21 7.54 -21.43
CA ASN A 94 0.06 6.81 -21.50
C ASN A 94 -0.04 5.45 -22.21
N GLN A 95 -1.25 4.93 -22.38
CA GLN A 95 -1.49 3.67 -23.09
C GLN A 95 -1.71 3.91 -24.59
N PRO A 96 -1.35 2.94 -25.46
CA PRO A 96 -1.57 3.05 -26.90
C PRO A 96 -3.06 2.91 -27.24
N ILE A 97 -3.78 4.03 -27.20
CA ILE A 97 -5.19 4.09 -27.60
C ILE A 97 -5.35 4.32 -29.11
N PRO A 98 -6.33 3.67 -29.76
CA PRO A 98 -6.51 3.76 -31.21
C PRO A 98 -7.03 5.13 -31.67
N ALA A 99 -7.85 5.79 -30.84
CA ALA A 99 -8.45 7.10 -31.14
C ALA A 99 -8.54 7.95 -29.87
N ARG A 100 -8.60 9.29 -30.04
CA ARG A 100 -8.77 10.24 -28.94
C ARG A 100 -10.18 10.12 -28.35
N ILE A 101 -10.26 9.98 -27.03
CA ILE A 101 -11.54 9.97 -26.29
C ILE A 101 -11.87 11.41 -25.85
N SER A 102 -13.02 11.91 -26.28
CA SER A 102 -13.53 13.25 -25.94
C SER A 102 -15.07 13.20 -25.86
N PRO A 103 -15.72 13.83 -24.87
CA PRO A 103 -15.16 14.57 -23.74
C PRO A 103 -14.55 13.65 -22.66
N LYS A 104 -13.57 14.16 -21.88
CA LYS A 104 -12.82 13.38 -20.88
C LYS A 104 -13.47 13.28 -19.50
N ASP A 105 -14.56 14.00 -19.34
CA ASP A 105 -15.28 14.21 -18.08
C ASP A 105 -16.56 13.36 -18.03
N LYS A 106 -16.87 12.66 -19.11
CA LYS A 106 -18.03 11.78 -19.23
C LYS A 106 -17.59 10.34 -19.26
N ARG A 107 -18.56 9.46 -18.98
CA ARG A 107 -18.41 8.01 -19.17
C ARG A 107 -17.89 7.69 -20.58
N ASN A 108 -16.86 6.85 -20.63
CA ASN A 108 -16.33 6.26 -21.87
C ASN A 108 -16.29 4.74 -21.75
N ASP A 109 -16.15 4.06 -22.89
CA ASP A 109 -16.08 2.59 -22.92
C ASP A 109 -14.65 2.10 -23.19
N CYS A 110 -13.64 2.81 -22.69
CA CYS A 110 -12.25 2.44 -22.88
C CYS A 110 -11.95 1.10 -22.18
N SER A 111 -11.48 0.11 -22.92
CA SER A 111 -11.10 -1.21 -22.40
C SER A 111 -9.81 -1.19 -21.57
N LEU A 112 -8.94 -0.20 -21.80
CA LEU A 112 -7.68 0.00 -21.07
C LEU A 112 -7.85 0.83 -19.80
N TYR A 113 -9.08 1.06 -19.37
CA TYR A 113 -9.36 1.88 -18.20
C TYR A 113 -9.00 1.15 -16.91
N SER A 114 -8.29 1.86 -16.04
CA SER A 114 -8.00 1.47 -14.67
C SER A 114 -8.27 2.67 -13.75
N ILE A 115 -9.01 2.45 -12.66
CA ILE A 115 -9.27 3.53 -11.71
C ILE A 115 -7.98 3.90 -10.97
N ARG A 116 -7.71 5.20 -10.83
CA ARG A 116 -6.55 5.68 -10.06
C ARG A 116 -6.67 5.29 -8.57
N VAL A 117 -5.70 4.52 -8.09
CA VAL A 117 -5.56 4.14 -6.69
C VAL A 117 -4.31 4.80 -6.11
N MET A 118 -4.44 5.41 -4.93
CA MET A 118 -3.34 6.02 -4.19
C MET A 118 -3.13 5.29 -2.86
N VAL A 119 -1.87 5.09 -2.48
CA VAL A 119 -1.53 4.53 -1.18
C VAL A 119 -1.37 5.69 -0.20
N GLU A 120 -2.31 5.80 0.74
CA GLU A 120 -2.25 6.78 1.82
C GLU A 120 -1.73 6.11 3.10
N LYS A 121 -0.92 6.86 3.86
CA LYS A 121 -0.50 6.46 5.21
C LYS A 121 -1.68 6.67 6.15
N GLU A 122 -2.03 5.65 6.93
CA GLU A 122 -3.06 5.70 7.95
C GLU A 122 -2.59 6.57 9.12
N THR A 123 -2.80 7.89 9.02
CA THR A 123 -2.49 8.85 10.10
C THR A 123 -3.62 8.96 11.11
N SER A 124 -4.78 8.35 10.84
CA SER A 124 -5.81 8.21 11.87
C SER A 124 -5.33 7.21 12.90
N SER A 125 -4.93 7.71 14.07
CA SER A 125 -4.94 6.89 15.27
C SER A 125 -6.31 6.20 15.31
N LYS A 126 -6.32 4.86 15.43
CA LYS A 126 -7.55 4.13 15.75
C LYS A 126 -8.28 4.93 16.83
N GLY A 127 -9.57 5.18 16.65
CA GLY A 127 -10.40 5.90 17.63
C GLY A 127 -10.41 5.30 19.04
N SER A 128 -9.64 4.23 19.29
CA SER A 128 -9.43 3.58 20.57
C SER A 128 -8.39 4.26 21.49
N GLN A 129 -7.75 5.37 21.07
CA GLN A 129 -6.81 6.12 21.93
C GLN A 129 -7.18 7.58 22.13
N ARG A 130 -8.44 7.96 21.90
CA ARG A 130 -8.97 9.08 22.67
C ARG A 130 -9.44 8.47 23.99
N PRO A 131 -8.75 8.71 25.12
CA PRO A 131 -9.39 8.44 26.39
C PRO A 131 -10.70 9.24 26.35
N ASN A 132 -11.84 8.55 26.48
CA ASN A 132 -13.14 9.23 26.53
C ASN A 132 -13.19 10.29 27.65
N ASP A 133 -12.23 10.25 28.56
CA ASP A 133 -12.07 11.20 29.63
C ASP A 133 -10.60 11.66 29.74
N ALA A 134 -10.33 12.91 29.35
CA ALA A 134 -9.00 13.51 29.40
C ALA A 134 -8.44 13.54 30.84
N ARG A 135 -9.33 13.57 31.85
CA ARG A 135 -8.93 13.54 33.28
C ARG A 135 -8.38 12.17 33.68
N ALA A 136 -9.03 11.09 33.27
CA ALA A 136 -8.57 9.73 33.57
C ALA A 136 -7.20 9.44 32.93
N ALA A 137 -6.92 9.99 31.76
CA ALA A 137 -5.62 9.87 31.12
C ALA A 137 -4.51 10.64 31.88
N PHE A 138 -4.86 11.80 32.44
CA PHE A 138 -3.96 12.60 33.25
C PHE A 138 -3.65 11.92 34.59
N ASP A 139 -4.67 11.43 35.30
CA ASP A 139 -4.48 10.77 36.60
C ASP A 139 -3.62 9.49 36.51
N ASN A 140 -3.68 8.78 35.39
CA ASN A 140 -2.85 7.59 35.16
C ASN A 140 -1.36 7.90 34.90
N LEU A 141 -1.00 9.16 34.60
CA LEU A 141 0.40 9.57 34.42
C LEU A 141 1.12 9.84 35.74
N PHE A 142 0.37 10.09 36.83
CA PHE A 142 0.92 10.48 38.14
C PHE A 142 0.66 9.44 39.23
N LYS A 143 0.16 8.26 38.87
CA LYS A 143 0.01 7.12 39.79
C LYS A 143 1.24 6.24 39.70
N ASP A 144 2.30 6.67 40.38
CA ASP A 144 3.34 5.80 40.94
C ASP A 144 3.11 5.67 42.45
#